data_AF-A0A382CKP7-F1
#
_entry.id   AF-A0A382CKP7-F1
#
_cell.length_a   1.000
_cell.length_b   1.000
_cell.length_c   1.000
_cell.angle_alpha   90.00
_cell.angle_beta   90.00
_cell.angle_gamma   90.00
#
_symmetry.space_group_name_H-M   'P 1'
#
loop_
_entity.id
_entity.type
_entity.pdbx_description
1 polymer ?
#
loop_
_entity_poly.entity_id
_entity_poly.type
_entity_poly.pdbx_seq_one_letter_code
_entity_poly.pdbx_strand_id
1 'polypeptide(L)' 'MLWLFFFIVIIFLSGVFVWSLKREPDENELKESDLEEWNCPSCGFTVQMGTECIYCGEKKPAERGEQ' A
#
# COMPACT_ATOMS: atom_id res chain seq x y z
N MET A 1 27.85 -38.80 5.95
CA MET A 1 28.36 -37.49 6.43
C MET A 1 28.06 -36.34 5.46
N LEU A 2 28.43 -36.41 4.18
CA LEU A 2 28.16 -35.34 3.18
C LEU A 2 26.68 -34.94 3.05
N TRP A 3 25.77 -35.90 3.14
CA TRP A 3 24.33 -35.66 3.07
C TRP A 3 23.79 -34.73 4.17
N LEU A 4 24.36 -34.78 5.38
CA LEU A 4 23.97 -33.90 6.49
C LEU A 4 24.38 -32.45 6.22
N PHE A 5 25.54 -32.23 5.60
CA PHE A 5 25.99 -30.89 5.22
C PHE A 5 25.07 -30.27 4.17
N PHE A 6 24.61 -31.04 3.18
CA PHE A 6 23.67 -30.54 2.18
C PHE A 6 22.34 -30.09 2.79
N PHE A 7 21.76 -30.86 3.72
CA PHE A 7 20.52 -30.44 4.37
C PHE A 7 20.68 -29.20 5.24
N ILE A 8 21.79 -29.09 5.96
CA ILE A 8 22.07 -27.90 6.77
C ILE A 8 22.11 -26.67 5.85
N VAL A 9 22.84 -26.74 4.74
CA VAL A 9 22.92 -25.64 3.76
C VAL A 9 21.54 -25.30 3.18
N ILE A 10 20.74 -26.31 2.80
CA ILE A 10 19.39 -26.08 2.25
C ILE A 10 18.47 -25.43 3.29
N ILE A 11 18.50 -25.86 4.55
CA ILE A 11 17.69 -25.27 5.63
C ILE A 11 18.09 -23.81 5.87
N PHE A 12 19.39 -23.51 5.93
CA PHE A 12 19.87 -22.14 6.08
C PHE A 12 19.46 -21.25 4.90
N LEU A 13 19.63 -21.72 3.66
CA LEU A 13 19.22 -20.97 2.47
C LEU A 13 17.71 -20.75 2.43
N SER A 14 16.92 -21.78 2.76
CA SER A 14 15.45 -21.67 2.83
C SER A 14 15.00 -20.74 3.94
N GLY A 15 15.66 -20.77 5.11
CA GLY A 15 15.37 -19.88 6.23
C GLY A 15 15.66 -18.42 5.90
N VAL A 16 16.81 -18.14 5.29
CA VAL A 16 17.15 -16.79 4.80
C VAL A 16 16.18 -16.34 3.70
N PHE A 17 15.78 -17.25 2.81
CA PHE A 17 14.82 -16.96 1.75
C PHE A 17 13.42 -16.64 2.29
N VAL A 18 12.93 -17.40 3.28
CA VAL A 18 11.67 -17.13 3.98
C VAL A 18 11.73 -15.80 4.74
N TRP A 19 12.88 -15.46 5.33
CA TRP A 19 13.07 -14.16 5.98
C TRP A 19 13.09 -13.00 4.98
N SER A 20 13.60 -13.24 3.76
CA SER A 20 13.64 -12.23 2.71
C SER A 20 12.30 -12.02 2.01
N LEU A 21 11.47 -13.06 1.89
CA LEU A 21 10.09 -12.95 1.38
C LEU A 21 9.12 -12.43 2.45
N LYS A 22 9.43 -12.64 3.73
CA LYS A 22 8.70 -12.01 4.85
C LYS A 22 9.21 -10.60 5.15
N ARG A 23 9.52 -9.86 4.09
CA ARG A 23 9.53 -8.40 4.11
C ARG A 23 8.21 -7.98 3.48
N GLU A 24 7.14 -8.12 4.25
CA GLU A 24 5.85 -7.52 3.91
C GLU A 24 5.97 -6.06 4.33
N PRO A 25 6.07 -5.09 3.39
CA PRO A 25 5.96 -3.68 3.73
C PRO A 25 4.50 -3.42 4.14
N ASP A 26 4.20 -3.67 5.42
CA ASP A 26 3.00 -3.19 6.09
C ASP A 26 3.15 -1.67 6.31
N GLU A 27 3.01 -0.92 5.22
CA GLU A 27 3.13 0.55 5.21
C GLU A 27 2.27 1.25 4.16
N ASN A 28 1.33 0.56 3.50
CA ASN A 28 0.50 1.15 2.42
C ASN A 28 -1.00 1.27 2.70
N GLU A 29 -1.56 0.78 3.81
CA GLU A 29 -2.96 1.10 4.17
C GLU A 29 -3.13 2.53 4.72
N LEU A 30 -2.05 3.30 4.91
CA LEU A 30 -2.09 4.63 5.53
C LEU A 30 -1.95 5.80 4.57
N LYS A 31 -1.93 5.57 3.25
CA LYS A 31 -1.81 6.67 2.26
C LYS A 31 -2.64 6.50 1.00
N GLU A 32 -3.45 5.45 0.87
CA GLU A 32 -4.22 5.26 -0.36
C GLU A 32 -5.43 6.21 -0.43
N SER A 33 -6.06 6.52 0.70
CA SER A 33 -7.27 7.38 0.75
C SER A 33 -7.04 8.86 0.42
N ASP A 34 -5.83 9.38 0.68
CA ASP A 34 -5.41 10.74 0.32
C ASP A 34 -4.92 10.85 -1.13
N LEU A 35 -4.57 9.71 -1.75
CA LEU A 35 -4.17 9.59 -3.15
C LEU A 35 -5.34 9.24 -4.08
N GLU A 36 -6.49 8.89 -3.52
CA GLU A 36 -7.66 8.54 -4.30
C GLU A 36 -8.29 9.79 -4.94
N GLU A 37 -8.34 9.76 -6.27
CA GLU A 37 -8.95 10.79 -7.09
C GLU A 37 -10.46 10.90 -6.81
N TRP A 38 -10.95 12.13 -6.64
CA TRP A 38 -12.36 12.39 -6.40
C TRP A 38 -12.85 13.57 -7.23
N ASN A 39 -14.12 13.52 -7.64
CA ASN A 39 -14.74 14.60 -8.40
C ASN A 39 -15.41 15.58 -7.45
N CYS A 40 -15.02 16.85 -7.53
CA CYS A 40 -15.61 17.89 -6.70
C CYS A 40 -17.10 18.07 -7.04
N PRO A 41 -18.03 17.90 -6.08
CA PRO A 41 -19.47 18.03 -6.34
C PRO A 41 -19.90 19.47 -6.60
N SER A 42 -19.06 20.45 -6.22
CA SER A 42 -19.36 21.88 -6.35
C SER A 42 -19.00 22.41 -7.74
N CYS A 43 -17.81 22.07 -8.26
CA CYS A 43 -17.31 22.59 -9.54
C CYS A 43 -17.07 21.55 -10.63
N GLY A 44 -17.23 20.25 -10.33
CA GLY A 44 -16.99 19.16 -11.28
C GLY A 44 -15.52 18.90 -11.61
N PHE A 45 -14.59 19.52 -10.89
CA PHE A 45 -13.15 19.33 -11.08
C PHE A 45 -12.68 18.01 -10.46
N THR A 46 -11.88 17.23 -11.18
CA THR A 46 -11.27 15.99 -10.70
C THR A 46 -10.02 16.30 -9.86
N VAL A 47 -10.15 16.17 -8.55
CA VAL A 47 -9.06 16.37 -7.58
C VAL A 47 -8.27 15.08 -7.48
N GLN A 48 -7.01 15.11 -7.90
CA GLN A 48 -6.14 13.93 -7.95
C GLN A 48 -5.60 13.51 -6.57
N MET A 49 -5.48 14.46 -5.63
CA MET A 49 -5.00 14.17 -4.28
C MET A 49 -5.45 15.25 -3.30
N GLY A 50 -5.60 14.86 -2.04
CA GLY A 50 -5.92 15.76 -0.93
C GLY A 50 -7.41 15.88 -0.63
N THR A 51 -7.71 16.56 0.48
CA THR A 51 -9.04 16.65 1.09
C THR A 51 -9.78 17.93 0.76
N GLU A 52 -9.25 18.77 -0.14
CA GLU A 52 -9.87 20.02 -0.56
C GLU A 52 -9.66 20.27 -2.06
N CYS A 53 -10.67 20.86 -2.69
CA CYS A 53 -10.61 21.23 -4.09
C CYS A 53 -9.80 22.51 -4.27
N ILE A 54 -8.72 22.46 -5.07
CA ILE A 54 -7.86 23.61 -5.34
C ILE A 54 -8.56 24.77 -6.07
N TYR A 55 -9.73 24.52 -6.69
CA TYR A 55 -10.46 25.54 -7.47
C TYR A 55 -11.55 26.25 -6.67
N CYS A 56 -12.28 25.53 -5.82
CA CYS A 56 -13.42 26.09 -5.09
C CYS A 56 -13.31 26.00 -3.57
N GLY A 57 -12.30 25.29 -3.05
CA GLY A 57 -12.11 25.07 -1.61
C GLY A 57 -13.10 24.08 -0.99
N GLU A 58 -13.93 23.41 -1.78
CA GLU A 58 -14.85 22.38 -1.31
C GLU A 58 -14.07 21.20 -0.72
N LYS A 59 -14.53 20.64 0.40
CA LYS A 59 -13.84 19.51 1.04
C LYS A 59 -14.23 18.20 0.40
N LYS A 60 -13.29 17.24 0.36
CA LYS A 60 -13.54 15.86 -0.05
C LYS A 60 -14.69 15.33 0.81
N PRO A 61 -15.80 14.87 0.20
CA PRO A 61 -16.85 14.22 0.97
C PRO A 61 -16.24 12.99 1.65
N ALA A 62 -16.60 12.74 2.91
CA ALA A 62 -16.12 11.56 3.61
C ALA A 62 -16.72 10.32 2.94
N GLU A 63 -16.00 9.77 1.97
CA GLU A 63 -16.33 8.52 1.28
C GLU A 63 -16.37 7.42 2.36
N ARG A 64 -17.57 7.04 2.81
CA ARG A 64 -17.75 5.73 3.45
C ARG A 64 -17.58 4.76 2.30
N GLY A 65 -16.37 4.19 2.20
CA GLY A 65 -15.95 3.35 1.08
C GLY A 65 -17.08 2.45 0.58
N GLU A 66 -17.37 2.56 -0.71
CA GLU A 66 -18.15 1.56 -1.40
C GLU A 66 -17.60 1.39 -2.83
N GLN A 67 -16.79 0.32 -2.93
CA GLN A 67 -16.43 -0.51 -4.08
C GLN A 67 -15.13 -0.19 -4.84
#